data_AF-A0AAW3ZLV5-F1
#
_entry.id   AF-A0AAW3ZLV5-F1
#
_cell.length_a   1.000
_cell.length_b   1.000
_cell.length_c   1.000
_cell.angle_alpha   90.00
_cell.angle_beta   90.00
_cell.angle_gamma   90.00
#
_symmetry.space_group_name_H-M   'P 1'
#
loop_
_entity.id
_entity.type
_entity.pdbx_description
1 polymer ?
#
loop_
_entity_poly.entity_id
_entity_poly.type
_entity_poly.pdbx_seq_one_letter_code
_entity_poly.pdbx_strand_id
1 'polypeptide(L)'
;MKAKSPLTARSAALGLLLFAVAAPSFAACDGPAWLKLEIVASEIAGNPIGEWIEVDANGCVLSHYPYWQRQSGVYQRQLDAKELDQLRGIVSQNQLLQFDTSREREALQQADRDLAKRSGEYSWFSMEGANLYRLQVVEDERSNLIEWATPAGELKLRQVALQQKGLRPEGMQGLQRLVESIRSLRSIAADPRKQKIAEVTP
;
A
#
# COMPACT_ATOMS: atom_id res chain seq x y z
N MET A 1 -13.26 -82.38 32.49
CA MET A 1 -11.94 -81.83 32.12
C MET A 1 -12.18 -80.52 31.35
N LYS A 2 -11.46 -79.46 31.71
CA LYS A 2 -11.53 -78.10 31.13
C LYS A 2 -10.66 -78.01 29.87
N ALA A 3 -11.14 -77.34 28.83
CA ALA A 3 -10.36 -76.57 27.83
C ALA A 3 -11.38 -75.69 27.05
N LYS A 4 -11.53 -74.39 27.33
CA LYS A 4 -10.74 -73.20 26.94
C LYS A 4 -10.52 -73.03 25.42
N SER A 5 -11.06 -71.90 24.94
CA SER A 5 -11.20 -71.32 23.58
C SER A 5 -9.88 -71.13 22.79
N PRO A 6 -9.94 -70.68 21.51
CA PRO A 6 -9.95 -69.22 21.30
C PRO A 6 -10.84 -68.69 20.16
N LEU A 7 -11.28 -67.44 20.37
CA LEU A 7 -11.97 -66.55 19.44
C LEU A 7 -11.06 -66.17 18.25
N THR A 8 -11.63 -66.16 17.06
CA THR A 8 -11.05 -65.59 15.83
C THR A 8 -11.29 -64.08 15.80
N ALA A 9 -10.19 -63.31 15.93
CA ALA A 9 -10.19 -61.87 15.76
C ALA A 9 -10.26 -61.52 14.25
N ARG A 10 -11.27 -60.74 13.85
CA ARG A 10 -11.34 -60.12 12.52
C ARG A 10 -10.54 -58.81 12.55
N SER A 11 -9.42 -58.78 11.85
CA SER A 11 -8.66 -57.55 11.60
C SER A 11 -9.39 -56.72 10.55
N ALA A 12 -9.91 -55.55 10.94
CA ALA A 12 -10.34 -54.51 10.02
C ALA A 12 -9.15 -53.56 9.77
N ALA A 13 -8.56 -53.62 8.59
CA ALA A 13 -7.56 -52.66 8.15
C ALA A 13 -8.27 -51.37 7.74
N LEU A 14 -8.22 -50.36 8.60
CA LEU A 14 -8.67 -49.00 8.31
C LEU A 14 -7.54 -48.29 7.55
N GLY A 15 -7.64 -48.24 6.22
CA GLY A 15 -6.70 -47.47 5.40
C GLY A 15 -6.91 -45.97 5.61
N LEU A 16 -6.00 -45.33 6.34
CA LEU A 16 -5.90 -43.87 6.38
C LEU A 16 -5.40 -43.38 5.00
N LEU A 17 -6.31 -42.84 4.19
CA LEU A 17 -5.97 -41.99 3.06
C LEU A 17 -5.49 -40.65 3.60
N LEU A 18 -4.16 -40.48 3.69
CA LEU A 18 -3.52 -39.18 3.87
C LEU A 18 -3.75 -38.34 2.61
N PHE A 19 -4.76 -37.49 2.62
CA PHE A 19 -4.87 -36.38 1.68
C PHE A 19 -3.77 -35.37 2.02
N ALA A 20 -2.62 -35.49 1.37
CA ALA A 20 -1.64 -34.42 1.32
C ALA A 20 -2.28 -33.25 0.57
N VAL A 21 -2.81 -32.27 1.31
CA VAL A 21 -3.21 -30.99 0.74
C VAL A 21 -1.91 -30.32 0.30
N ALA A 22 -1.59 -30.44 -1.00
CA ALA A 22 -0.52 -29.64 -1.60
C ALA A 22 -0.86 -28.17 -1.35
N ALA A 23 0.00 -27.47 -0.60
CA ALA A 23 -0.14 -26.03 -0.44
C ALA A 23 -0.16 -25.42 -1.84
N PRO A 24 -1.11 -24.53 -2.17
CA PRO A 24 -1.12 -23.87 -3.46
C PRO A 24 0.22 -23.17 -3.66
N SER A 25 1.00 -23.61 -4.66
CA SER A 25 2.19 -22.90 -5.09
C SER A 25 1.72 -21.63 -5.80
N PHE A 26 1.77 -20.51 -5.11
CA PHE A 26 1.57 -19.21 -5.74
C PHE A 26 2.71 -19.02 -6.74
N ALA A 27 2.37 -18.76 -8.01
CA ALA A 27 3.35 -18.28 -8.97
C ALA A 27 3.99 -17.00 -8.38
N ALA A 28 5.32 -16.91 -8.44
CA ALA A 28 6.01 -15.72 -8.00
C ALA A 28 5.58 -14.54 -8.88
N CYS A 29 5.40 -13.35 -8.29
CA CYS A 29 5.18 -12.14 -9.08
C CYS A 29 6.40 -11.92 -9.98
N ASP A 30 6.23 -12.11 -11.29
CA ASP A 30 7.28 -12.01 -12.32
C ASP A 30 6.98 -10.94 -13.37
N GLY A 31 5.79 -10.33 -13.32
CA GLY A 31 5.40 -9.22 -14.17
C GLY A 31 6.06 -7.88 -13.78
N PRO A 32 6.25 -6.96 -14.74
CA PRO A 32 6.69 -5.61 -14.42
C PRO A 32 5.64 -4.87 -13.56
N ALA A 33 6.12 -4.06 -12.62
CA ALA A 33 5.25 -3.25 -11.78
C ALA A 33 4.48 -2.21 -12.63
N TRP A 34 3.15 -2.28 -12.56
CA TRP A 34 2.21 -1.30 -13.10
C TRP A 34 2.06 -0.12 -12.13
N LEU A 35 2.07 -0.41 -10.82
CA LEU A 35 2.10 0.57 -9.74
C LEU A 35 3.25 0.28 -8.79
N LYS A 36 3.95 1.31 -8.36
CA LYS A 36 4.96 1.21 -7.30
C LYS A 36 4.82 2.36 -6.33
N LEU A 37 4.60 2.04 -5.06
CA LEU A 37 4.62 2.99 -3.96
C LEU A 37 5.85 2.72 -3.10
N GLU A 38 6.74 3.70 -2.97
CA GLU A 38 7.84 3.68 -2.02
C GLU A 38 7.59 4.73 -0.93
N ILE A 39 7.86 4.35 0.31
CA ILE A 39 7.77 5.22 1.48
C ILE A 39 9.16 5.30 2.09
N VAL A 40 9.84 6.42 1.83
CA VAL A 40 11.18 6.68 2.33
C VAL A 40 11.07 7.42 3.66
N ALA A 41 11.50 6.77 4.75
CA ALA A 41 11.54 7.38 6.07
C ALA A 41 12.75 8.31 6.15
N SER A 42 12.53 9.59 6.46
CA SER A 42 13.56 10.64 6.43
C SER A 42 14.66 10.49 7.49
N GLU A 43 14.46 9.67 8.52
CA GLU A 43 15.31 9.66 9.72
C GLU A 43 15.92 8.29 10.09
N ILE A 44 15.63 7.22 9.37
CA ILE A 44 16.09 5.87 9.76
C ILE A 44 17.43 5.54 9.08
N ALA A 45 18.51 5.98 9.74
CA ALA A 45 19.88 5.45 9.72
C ALA A 45 20.35 4.73 8.43
N GLY A 46 20.77 5.50 7.41
CA GLY A 46 21.70 5.01 6.39
C GLY A 46 21.19 3.97 5.39
N ASN A 47 19.92 3.55 5.46
CA ASN A 47 19.34 2.59 4.52
C ASN A 47 18.22 3.26 3.70
N PRO A 48 18.39 3.46 2.38
CA PRO A 48 17.45 4.24 1.57
C PRO A 48 16.10 3.54 1.33
N ILE A 49 15.94 2.26 1.72
CA ILE A 49 14.79 1.44 1.35
C ILE A 49 13.86 1.27 2.56
N GLY A 50 12.81 2.08 2.61
CA GLY A 50 11.73 1.95 3.61
C GLY A 50 10.69 0.89 3.23
N GLU A 51 9.40 1.20 3.42
CA GLU A 51 8.29 0.34 2.98
C GLU A 51 8.10 0.53 1.47
N TRP A 52 7.90 -0.55 0.71
CA TRP A 52 7.47 -0.45 -0.68
C TRP A 52 6.39 -1.47 -1.04
N ILE A 53 5.56 -1.10 -2.01
CA ILE A 53 4.46 -1.89 -2.53
C ILE A 53 4.54 -1.83 -4.05
N GLU A 54 4.56 -2.99 -4.70
CA GLU A 54 4.48 -3.10 -6.16
C GLU A 54 3.24 -3.90 -6.53
N VAL A 55 2.55 -3.48 -7.58
CA VAL A 55 1.43 -4.20 -8.16
C VAL A 55 1.66 -4.32 -9.66
N ASP A 56 1.66 -5.53 -10.20
CA ASP A 56 1.74 -5.74 -11.64
C ASP A 56 0.36 -5.57 -12.32
N ALA A 57 0.34 -5.58 -13.66
CA ALA A 57 -0.89 -5.43 -14.44
C ALA A 57 -1.90 -6.59 -14.28
N ASN A 58 -1.43 -7.74 -13.79
CA ASN A 58 -2.21 -8.95 -13.54
C ASN A 58 -2.73 -9.01 -12.09
N GLY A 59 -2.38 -8.04 -11.25
CA GLY A 59 -2.80 -7.97 -9.86
C GLY A 59 -1.93 -8.79 -8.89
N CYS A 60 -0.73 -9.21 -9.29
CA CYS A 60 0.25 -9.72 -8.33
C CYS A 60 0.81 -8.54 -7.54
N VAL A 61 0.72 -8.62 -6.21
CA VAL A 61 1.15 -7.59 -5.28
C VAL A 61 2.37 -8.09 -4.52
N LEU A 62 3.45 -7.32 -4.58
CA LEU A 62 4.60 -7.47 -3.70
C LEU A 62 4.59 -6.37 -2.64
N SER A 63 4.94 -6.72 -1.42
CA SER A 63 5.03 -5.76 -0.31
C SER A 63 6.27 -6.04 0.52
N HIS A 64 7.08 -5.01 0.73
CA HIS A 64 8.28 -5.07 1.54
C HIS A 64 8.11 -4.23 2.79
N TYR A 65 8.44 -4.87 3.92
CA TYR A 65 8.54 -4.22 5.22
C TYR A 65 10.00 -4.32 5.70
N PRO A 66 10.62 -3.20 6.06
CA PRO A 66 12.04 -3.18 6.45
C PRO A 66 12.28 -3.91 7.77
N TYR A 67 13.53 -4.32 8.01
CA TYR A 67 13.92 -5.19 9.13
C TYR A 67 13.54 -4.66 10.52
N TRP A 68 13.46 -3.34 10.69
CA TRP A 68 13.10 -2.70 11.97
C TRP A 68 11.60 -2.74 12.28
N GLN A 69 10.75 -3.19 11.34
CA GLN A 69 9.34 -3.43 11.61
C GLN A 69 9.11 -4.83 12.17
N ARG A 70 8.12 -4.96 13.06
CA ARG A 70 7.70 -6.25 13.62
C ARG A 70 7.29 -7.28 12.56
N GLN A 71 6.76 -6.81 11.44
CA GLN A 71 6.30 -7.62 10.30
C GLN A 71 7.31 -7.61 9.15
N SER A 72 8.61 -7.47 9.44
CA SER A 72 9.65 -7.42 8.41
C SER A 72 9.59 -8.62 7.46
N GLY A 73 9.92 -8.36 6.21
CA GLY A 73 9.86 -9.38 5.16
C GLY A 73 9.35 -8.84 3.84
N VAL A 74 9.50 -9.67 2.81
CA VAL A 74 8.81 -9.53 1.52
C VAL A 74 7.64 -10.48 1.50
N TYR A 75 6.49 -9.96 1.08
CA TYR A 75 5.23 -10.67 1.02
C TYR A 75 4.68 -10.60 -0.41
N GLN A 76 3.96 -11.65 -0.81
CA GLN A 76 3.20 -11.66 -2.06
C GLN A 76 1.72 -11.95 -1.82
N ARG A 77 0.86 -11.41 -2.68
CA ARG A 77 -0.53 -11.87 -2.82
C ARG A 77 -1.04 -11.64 -4.24
N GLN A 78 -2.04 -12.41 -4.62
CA GLN A 78 -2.81 -12.17 -5.85
C GLN A 78 -4.09 -11.40 -5.51
N LEU A 79 -4.36 -10.32 -6.24
CA LEU A 79 -5.68 -9.67 -6.25
C LEU A 79 -6.67 -10.53 -7.03
N ASP A 80 -7.89 -10.64 -6.52
CA ASP A 80 -9.00 -11.15 -7.34
C ASP A 80 -9.43 -10.11 -8.40
N ALA A 81 -10.25 -10.54 -9.36
CA ALA A 81 -10.68 -9.66 -10.45
C ALA A 81 -11.38 -8.38 -9.97
N LYS A 82 -12.19 -8.48 -8.91
CA LYS A 82 -12.91 -7.34 -8.35
C LYS A 82 -11.95 -6.37 -7.67
N GLU A 83 -10.98 -6.87 -6.91
CA GLU A 83 -9.94 -6.05 -6.29
C GLU A 83 -9.07 -5.33 -7.33
N LEU A 84 -8.68 -6.03 -8.39
CA LEU A 84 -7.88 -5.46 -9.48
C LEU A 84 -8.67 -4.37 -10.22
N ASP A 85 -9.95 -4.62 -10.52
CA ASP A 85 -10.82 -3.62 -11.16
C ASP A 85 -11.04 -2.40 -10.26
N GLN A 86 -11.17 -2.59 -8.94
CA GLN A 86 -11.23 -1.48 -7.99
C GLN A 86 -9.95 -0.66 -7.99
N LEU A 87 -8.78 -1.31 -8.02
CA LEU A 87 -7.49 -0.63 -8.07
C LEU A 87 -7.34 0.17 -9.38
N ARG A 88 -7.70 -0.40 -10.53
CA ARG A 88 -7.76 0.30 -11.82
C ARG A 88 -8.70 1.50 -11.77
N GLY A 89 -9.87 1.32 -11.14
CA GLY A 89 -10.82 2.39 -10.87
C GLY A 89 -10.18 3.54 -10.09
N ILE A 90 -9.46 3.24 -9.01
CA ILE A 90 -8.76 4.24 -8.19
C ILE A 90 -7.71 4.99 -9.02
N VAL A 91 -6.87 4.29 -9.78
CA VAL A 91 -5.82 4.90 -10.61
C VAL A 91 -6.42 5.88 -11.62
N SER A 92 -7.50 5.47 -12.29
CA SER A 92 -8.19 6.27 -13.29
C SER A 92 -8.95 7.45 -12.66
N GLN A 93 -9.78 7.21 -11.65
CA GLN A 93 -10.60 8.23 -10.98
C GLN A 93 -9.74 9.30 -10.30
N ASN A 94 -8.59 8.90 -9.75
CA ASN A 94 -7.65 9.82 -9.11
C ASN A 94 -6.66 10.47 -10.07
N GLN A 95 -6.77 10.17 -11.38
CA GLN A 95 -5.94 10.74 -12.45
C GLN A 95 -4.45 10.58 -12.18
N LEU A 96 -4.03 9.44 -11.62
CA LEU A 96 -2.65 9.30 -11.15
C LEU A 96 -1.63 9.35 -12.28
N LEU A 97 -2.00 8.91 -13.49
CA LEU A 97 -1.13 9.03 -14.67
C LEU A 97 -0.96 10.48 -15.13
N GLN A 98 -1.93 11.37 -14.86
CA GLN A 98 -1.91 12.79 -15.24
C GLN A 98 -1.65 13.72 -14.04
N PHE A 99 -1.33 13.16 -12.86
CA PHE A 99 -1.18 13.93 -11.65
C PHE A 99 0.06 14.83 -11.74
N ASP A 100 -0.16 16.14 -11.70
CA ASP A 100 0.88 17.15 -11.75
C ASP A 100 1.19 17.67 -10.34
N THR A 101 2.25 17.14 -9.75
CA THR A 101 2.69 17.51 -8.40
C THR A 101 2.97 19.02 -8.27
N SER A 102 3.57 19.64 -9.29
CA SER A 102 3.94 21.05 -9.26
C SER A 102 2.70 21.93 -9.23
N ARG A 103 1.75 21.66 -10.13
CA ARG A 103 0.47 22.38 -10.19
C ARG A 103 -0.33 22.24 -8.89
N GLU A 104 -0.39 21.03 -8.32
CA GLU A 104 -1.13 20.80 -7.08
C GLU A 104 -0.50 21.54 -5.90
N ARG A 105 0.85 21.56 -5.81
CA ARG A 105 1.57 22.36 -4.80
C ARG A 105 1.34 23.86 -4.98
N GLU A 106 1.34 24.36 -6.22
CA GLU A 106 1.07 25.78 -6.50
C GLU A 106 -0.36 26.18 -6.10
N ALA A 107 -1.36 25.35 -6.41
CA ALA A 107 -2.75 25.58 -6.02
C ALA A 107 -2.92 25.61 -4.50
N LEU A 108 -2.19 24.75 -3.79
CA LEU A 108 -2.13 24.70 -2.34
C LEU A 108 -1.44 25.95 -1.75
N GLN A 109 -0.29 26.36 -2.27
CA GLN A 109 0.40 27.59 -1.84
C GLN A 109 -0.44 28.84 -2.11
N GLN A 110 -1.17 28.88 -3.23
CA GLN A 110 -2.07 29.98 -3.53
C GLN A 110 -3.19 30.08 -2.48
N ALA A 111 -3.73 28.93 -2.06
CA ALA A 111 -4.70 28.89 -0.98
C ALA A 111 -4.15 29.43 0.35
N ASP A 112 -2.90 29.10 0.68
CA ASP A 112 -2.24 29.60 1.88
C ASP A 112 -2.04 31.12 1.82
N ARG A 113 -1.67 31.66 0.65
CA ARG A 113 -1.58 33.11 0.43
C ARG A 113 -2.92 33.81 0.60
N ASP A 114 -3.99 33.23 0.05
CA ASP A 114 -5.33 33.81 0.14
C ASP A 114 -5.92 33.72 1.56
N LEU A 115 -5.58 32.65 2.30
CA LEU A 115 -5.85 32.53 3.72
C LEU A 115 -5.13 33.63 4.51
N ALA A 116 -3.83 33.79 4.31
CA ALA A 116 -3.03 34.79 5.02
C ALA A 116 -3.53 36.22 4.79
N LYS A 117 -3.96 36.56 3.57
CA LYS A 117 -4.60 37.86 3.26
C LYS A 117 -5.88 38.10 4.07
N ARG A 118 -6.66 37.05 4.36
CA ARG A 118 -7.94 37.15 5.07
C ARG A 118 -7.78 37.14 6.59
N SER A 119 -6.87 36.33 7.12
CA SER A 119 -6.69 36.14 8.56
C SER A 119 -5.59 37.02 9.17
N GLY A 120 -4.67 37.55 8.36
CA GLY A 120 -3.45 38.19 8.85
C GLY A 120 -2.40 37.21 9.38
N GLU A 121 -2.64 35.90 9.28
CA GLU A 121 -1.78 34.84 9.81
C GLU A 121 -1.11 34.05 8.67
N TYR A 122 0.22 33.94 8.69
CA TYR A 122 0.95 32.99 7.85
C TYR A 122 1.01 31.63 8.55
N SER A 123 0.45 30.60 7.91
CA SER A 123 0.58 29.23 8.38
C SER A 123 1.79 28.56 7.70
N TRP A 124 2.95 28.67 8.33
CA TRP A 124 4.12 27.89 7.94
C TRP A 124 3.98 26.49 8.53
N PHE A 125 3.41 25.56 7.77
CA PHE A 125 3.35 24.16 8.18
C PHE A 125 4.70 23.50 7.91
N SER A 126 5.53 23.38 8.95
CA SER A 126 6.68 22.47 8.91
C SER A 126 6.26 21.09 9.41
N MET A 127 6.76 20.05 8.75
CA MET A 127 6.58 18.68 9.17
C MET A 127 7.95 18.07 9.42
N GLU A 128 8.43 18.22 10.65
CA GLU A 128 9.65 17.55 11.11
C GLU A 128 9.48 16.02 10.99
N GLY A 129 10.49 15.32 10.49
CA GLY A 129 10.44 13.86 10.28
C GLY A 129 9.47 13.37 9.19
N ALA A 130 9.17 14.18 8.18
CA ALA A 130 8.24 13.83 7.10
C ALA A 130 8.76 12.69 6.18
N ASN A 131 7.98 11.61 6.06
CA ASN A 131 8.22 10.57 5.07
C ASN A 131 8.00 11.11 3.65
N LEU A 132 8.88 10.71 2.72
CA LEU A 132 8.68 10.93 1.29
C LEU A 132 7.91 9.74 0.69
N TYR A 133 6.80 10.03 0.03
CA TYR A 133 6.03 9.06 -0.73
C TYR A 133 6.37 9.24 -2.21
N ARG A 134 6.83 8.17 -2.85
CA ARG A 134 7.06 8.08 -4.30
C ARG A 134 6.07 7.11 -4.89
N LEU A 135 5.13 7.61 -5.67
CA LEU A 135 4.14 6.80 -6.36
C LEU A 135 4.44 6.85 -7.86
N GLN A 136 4.92 5.74 -8.40
CA GLN A 136 5.08 5.54 -9.83
C GLN A 136 3.86 4.79 -10.37
N VAL A 137 3.34 5.30 -11.48
CA VAL A 137 2.31 4.63 -12.30
C VAL A 137 2.87 4.46 -13.70
N VAL A 138 2.78 3.26 -14.24
CA VAL A 138 3.22 2.93 -15.60
C VAL A 138 1.99 2.41 -16.35
N GLU A 139 1.66 2.95 -17.52
CA GLU A 139 0.59 2.42 -18.35
C GLU A 139 1.02 2.51 -19.82
N ASP A 140 1.04 1.35 -20.49
CA ASP A 140 1.63 1.16 -21.81
C ASP A 140 3.10 1.64 -21.84
N GLU A 141 3.37 2.74 -22.53
CA GLU A 141 4.69 3.39 -22.65
C GLU A 141 4.81 4.68 -21.82
N ARG A 142 3.77 5.04 -21.07
CA ARG A 142 3.74 6.25 -20.24
C ARG A 142 4.11 5.90 -18.81
N SER A 143 4.94 6.73 -18.17
CA SER A 143 5.22 6.65 -16.74
C SER A 143 5.04 8.02 -16.10
N ASN A 144 4.35 8.06 -14.96
CA ASN A 144 4.26 9.24 -14.11
C ASN A 144 4.84 8.93 -12.73
N LEU A 145 5.67 9.82 -12.19
CA LEU A 145 6.24 9.73 -10.85
C LEU A 145 5.74 10.89 -10.01
N ILE A 146 5.01 10.56 -8.94
CA ILE A 146 4.45 11.52 -7.99
C ILE A 146 5.30 11.47 -6.72
N GLU A 147 5.93 12.58 -6.36
CA GLU A 147 6.71 12.70 -5.13
C GLU A 147 6.04 13.69 -4.17
N TRP A 148 5.63 13.22 -2.98
CA TRP A 148 4.99 14.07 -1.99
C TRP A 148 5.46 13.75 -0.57
N ALA A 149 5.87 14.79 0.16
CA ALA A 149 6.23 14.66 1.57
C ALA A 149 4.96 14.57 2.42
N THR A 150 4.68 13.38 2.97
CA THR A 150 3.63 13.13 3.98
C THR A 150 2.25 13.76 3.65
N PRO A 151 1.65 13.40 2.49
CA PRO A 151 0.45 14.05 1.97
C PRO A 151 -0.75 14.02 2.92
N ALA A 152 -0.90 12.95 3.72
CA ALA A 152 -1.98 12.84 4.70
C ALA A 152 -1.82 13.83 5.87
N GLY A 153 -0.58 14.09 6.29
CA GLY A 153 -0.28 15.08 7.34
C GLY A 153 -0.59 16.48 6.85
N GLU A 154 -0.12 16.82 5.65
CA GLU A 154 -0.41 18.12 5.02
C GLU A 154 -1.91 18.33 4.80
N LEU A 155 -2.64 17.32 4.30
CA LEU A 155 -4.08 17.40 4.12
C LEU A 155 -4.79 17.72 5.43
N LYS A 156 -4.42 17.03 6.52
CA LYS A 156 -5.01 17.25 7.85
C LYS A 156 -4.75 18.67 8.35
N LEU A 157 -3.51 19.15 8.27
CA LEU A 157 -3.14 20.49 8.73
C LEU A 157 -3.90 21.58 7.97
N ARG A 158 -3.98 21.45 6.65
CA ARG A 158 -4.73 22.39 5.81
C ARG A 158 -6.24 22.34 6.05
N GLN A 159 -6.83 21.14 6.20
CA GLN A 159 -8.26 21.02 6.53
C GLN A 159 -8.62 21.76 7.81
N VAL A 160 -7.80 21.64 8.87
CA VAL A 160 -8.01 22.37 10.12
C VAL A 160 -7.98 23.88 9.90
N ALA A 161 -6.98 24.40 9.17
CA ALA A 161 -6.85 25.82 8.91
C ALA A 161 -8.00 26.38 8.04
N LEU A 162 -8.43 25.62 7.04
CA LEU A 162 -9.47 26.03 6.10
C LEU A 162 -10.88 25.95 6.72
N GLN A 163 -11.16 24.95 7.55
CA GLN A 163 -12.43 24.81 8.28
C GLN A 163 -12.70 26.01 9.18
N GLN A 164 -11.66 26.53 9.85
CA GLN A 164 -11.78 27.72 10.69
C GLN A 164 -12.16 28.99 9.91
N LYS A 165 -12.04 28.99 8.58
CA LYS A 165 -12.19 30.19 7.73
C LYS A 165 -13.11 29.99 6.51
N GLY A 166 -13.77 28.84 6.38
CA GLY A 166 -14.78 28.56 5.33
C GLY A 166 -14.25 28.46 3.90
N LEU A 167 -12.96 28.12 3.70
CA LEU A 167 -12.32 28.03 2.38
C LEU A 167 -12.29 26.60 1.84
N ARG A 168 -12.37 26.43 0.51
CA ARG A 168 -12.26 25.13 -0.19
C ARG A 168 -11.41 25.28 -1.47
N PRO A 169 -10.08 25.21 -1.37
CA PRO A 169 -9.21 25.38 -2.53
C PRO A 169 -9.17 24.13 -3.41
N GLU A 170 -8.99 24.32 -4.72
CA GLU A 170 -8.92 23.21 -5.70
C GLU A 170 -7.77 22.25 -5.41
N GLY A 171 -6.60 22.75 -4.98
CA GLY A 171 -5.43 21.92 -4.65
C GLY A 171 -5.66 20.93 -3.49
N MET A 172 -6.70 21.15 -2.67
CA MET A 172 -7.09 20.18 -1.63
C MET A 172 -7.69 18.91 -2.23
N GLN A 173 -8.36 19.02 -3.38
CA GLN A 173 -8.95 17.85 -4.03
C GLN A 173 -7.86 16.94 -4.59
N GLY A 174 -6.83 17.50 -5.23
CA GLY A 174 -5.68 16.72 -5.69
C GLY A 174 -4.95 16.02 -4.55
N LEU A 175 -4.63 16.76 -3.49
CA LEU A 175 -4.02 16.17 -2.30
C LEU A 175 -4.88 15.07 -1.68
N GLN A 176 -6.20 15.25 -1.63
CA GLN A 176 -7.12 14.23 -1.13
C GLN A 176 -7.11 12.97 -2.00
N ARG A 177 -7.18 13.11 -3.35
CA ARG A 177 -7.07 11.98 -4.29
C ARG A 177 -5.76 11.21 -4.12
N LEU A 178 -4.64 11.92 -3.90
CA LEU A 178 -3.35 11.30 -3.63
C LEU A 178 -3.35 10.51 -2.31
N VAL A 179 -3.88 11.10 -1.23
CA VAL A 179 -4.01 10.43 0.08
C VAL A 179 -4.88 9.18 -0.01
N GLU A 180 -6.00 9.25 -0.73
CA GLU A 180 -6.90 8.12 -0.94
C GLU A 180 -6.20 7.00 -1.73
N SER A 181 -5.45 7.34 -2.77
CA SER A 181 -4.68 6.36 -3.56
C SER A 181 -3.62 5.64 -2.73
N ILE A 182 -2.84 6.38 -1.94
CA ILE A 182 -1.84 5.82 -1.02
C ILE A 182 -2.50 4.92 0.02
N ARG A 183 -3.62 5.35 0.61
CA ARG A 183 -4.35 4.55 1.60
C ARG A 183 -4.84 3.23 1.00
N SER A 184 -5.39 3.26 -0.21
CA SER A 184 -5.87 2.06 -0.89
C SER A 184 -4.74 1.07 -1.17
N LEU A 185 -3.59 1.55 -1.69
CA LEU A 185 -2.41 0.70 -1.92
C LEU A 185 -1.90 0.07 -0.62
N ARG A 186 -1.80 0.86 0.46
CA ARG A 186 -1.39 0.34 1.77
C ARG A 186 -2.39 -0.64 2.35
N SER A 187 -3.69 -0.44 2.11
CA SER A 187 -4.73 -1.40 2.50
C SER A 187 -4.59 -2.73 1.75
N ILE A 188 -4.27 -2.68 0.45
CA ILE A 188 -3.99 -3.87 -0.36
C ILE A 188 -2.77 -4.63 0.18
N ALA A 189 -1.71 -3.92 0.55
CA ALA A 189 -0.50 -4.51 1.12
C ALA A 189 -0.71 -5.04 2.55
N ALA A 190 -1.63 -4.45 3.32
CA ALA A 190 -1.95 -4.87 4.68
C ALA A 190 -2.87 -6.11 4.73
N ASP A 191 -3.37 -6.61 3.59
CA ASP A 191 -4.30 -7.73 3.54
C ASP A 191 -3.71 -9.00 4.18
N PRO A 192 -4.47 -9.68 5.07
CA PRO A 192 -3.98 -10.86 5.78
C PRO A 192 -3.78 -12.11 4.91
N ARG A 193 -4.31 -12.13 3.67
CA ARG A 193 -4.14 -13.24 2.71
C ARG A 193 -2.73 -13.28 2.10
N LYS A 194 -1.91 -12.26 2.33
CA LYS A 194 -0.52 -12.22 1.84
C LYS A 194 0.33 -13.30 2.49
N GLN A 195 1.29 -13.79 1.74
CA GLN A 195 2.23 -14.82 2.18
C GLN A 195 3.64 -14.29 2.18
N LYS A 196 4.38 -14.56 3.26
CA LYS A 196 5.79 -14.19 3.34
C LYS A 196 6.60 -15.06 2.39
N ILE A 197 7.40 -14.43 1.53
CA ILE A 197 8.26 -15.11 0.55
C ILE A 197 9.75 -14.90 0.81
N ALA A 198 10.11 -13.86 1.56
CA ALA A 198 11.49 -13.64 1.98
C ALA A 198 11.57 -12.93 3.34
N GLU A 199 12.64 -13.23 4.07
CA GLU A 199 13.07 -12.45 5.24
C GLU A 199 13.81 -11.19 4.77
N VAL A 200 13.75 -10.12 5.56
CA VAL A 200 14.55 -8.91 5.36
C VAL A 200 15.51 -8.80 6.52
N THR A 201 16.81 -8.85 6.22
CA THR A 201 17.88 -8.73 7.21
C THR A 201 18.40 -7.28 7.28
N PRO A 202 18.98 -6.88 8.42
CA PRO A 202 19.68 -5.59 8.56
C PRO A 202 20.79 -5.37 7.53
#